data_AF-A0A7X3R3A7-F1
#
_entry.id   AF-A0A7X3R3A7-F1
#
_cell.length_a   1.000
_cell.length_b   1.000
_cell.length_c   1.000
_cell.angle_alpha   90.00
_cell.angle_beta   90.00
_cell.angle_gamma   90.00
#
_symmetry.space_group_name_H-M   'P 1'
#
loop_
_entity.id
_entity.type
_entity.pdbx_description
1 polymer ?
#
loop_
_entity_poly.entity_id
_entity_poly.type
_entity_poly.pdbx_seq_one_letter_code
_entity_poly.pdbx_strand_id
1 'polypeptide(L)'
;MPRVGVFVDSANVELARDRTRGGRPIDWGLVLDRVTEGRRLVRAIAYSPVHDDPGVSRETQRFVEPFLGKGFKIVTKPLKRFADGSIKANVDIELALDVITMADRLDVAVLASGDGDFQHLVEVLQSRGIRVEVAGLGQSVAGNLKRAADQYIELDFAQKKK
;
A
#
# COMPACT_ATOMS: atom_id res chain seq x y z
N MET A 1 -16.63 16.75 3.80
CA MET A 1 -16.17 15.35 4.05
C MET A 1 -14.71 15.26 3.64
N PRO A 2 -13.79 14.80 4.51
CA PRO A 2 -12.36 14.76 4.20
C PRO A 2 -12.06 13.94 2.94
N ARG A 3 -11.14 14.41 2.12
CA ARG A 3 -10.67 13.78 0.88
C ARG A 3 -9.55 12.81 1.22
N VAL A 4 -9.73 11.53 0.90
CA VAL A 4 -8.74 10.49 1.22
C VAL A 4 -8.11 9.90 -0.04
N GLY A 5 -6.79 9.74 -0.01
CA GLY A 5 -6.02 8.95 -0.96
C GLY A 5 -5.50 7.69 -0.28
N VAL A 6 -5.59 6.53 -0.94
CA VAL A 6 -5.10 5.25 -0.44
C VAL A 6 -4.00 4.74 -1.36
N PHE A 7 -2.82 4.48 -0.82
CA PHE A 7 -1.63 4.12 -1.57
C PHE A 7 -1.00 2.87 -0.97
N VAL A 8 -0.92 1.81 -1.76
CA VAL A 8 -0.55 0.48 -1.27
C VAL A 8 0.74 0.01 -1.92
N ASP A 9 1.75 -0.22 -1.10
CA ASP A 9 2.91 -1.03 -1.48
C ASP A 9 2.51 -2.52 -1.38
N SER A 10 2.02 -3.06 -2.49
CA SER A 10 1.45 -4.40 -2.50
C SER A 10 2.47 -5.48 -2.15
N ALA A 11 3.72 -5.34 -2.60
CA ALA A 11 4.74 -6.33 -2.31
C ALA A 11 5.12 -6.33 -0.84
N ASN A 12 5.28 -5.14 -0.24
CA ASN A 12 5.61 -5.05 1.18
C ASN A 12 4.51 -5.68 2.05
N VAL A 13 3.25 -5.32 1.82
CA VAL A 13 2.13 -5.81 2.63
C VAL A 13 1.87 -7.31 2.40
N GLU A 14 1.84 -7.78 1.15
CA GLU A 14 1.56 -9.20 0.85
C GLU A 14 2.69 -10.13 1.32
N LEU A 15 3.95 -9.69 1.26
CA LEU A 15 5.06 -10.45 1.83
C LEU A 15 5.05 -10.42 3.37
N ALA A 16 4.66 -9.30 3.98
CA ALA A 16 4.46 -9.22 5.43
C ALA A 16 3.33 -10.16 5.90
N ARG A 17 2.24 -10.24 5.14
CA ARG A 17 1.11 -11.17 5.38
C ARG A 17 1.57 -12.62 5.40
N ASP A 18 2.39 -13.03 4.44
CA ASP A 18 2.93 -14.40 4.40
C ASP A 18 3.73 -14.71 5.67
N ARG A 19 4.62 -13.78 6.08
CA ARG A 19 5.48 -13.95 7.24
C ARG A 19 4.73 -13.94 8.58
N THR A 20 3.68 -13.13 8.71
CA THR A 20 3.04 -12.85 10.01
C THR A 20 1.69 -13.52 10.20
N ARG A 21 0.98 -13.90 9.12
CA ARG A 21 -0.38 -14.45 9.17
C ARG A 21 -0.51 -15.82 8.52
N GLY A 22 0.61 -16.49 8.24
CA GLY A 22 0.61 -17.79 7.56
C GLY A 22 -0.09 -17.75 6.20
N GLY A 23 -0.03 -16.62 5.50
CA GLY A 23 -0.63 -16.43 4.19
C GLY A 23 -2.14 -16.24 4.16
N ARG A 24 -2.82 -16.02 5.30
CA ARG A 24 -4.26 -15.71 5.31
C ARG A 24 -4.53 -14.45 4.45
N PRO A 25 -5.41 -14.51 3.43
CA PRO A 25 -5.66 -13.39 2.52
C PRO A 25 -6.15 -12.13 3.22
N ILE A 26 -5.77 -10.98 2.66
CA ILE A 26 -6.31 -9.67 3.02
C ILE A 26 -7.45 -9.35 2.05
N ASP A 27 -8.61 -8.98 2.58
CA ASP A 27 -9.71 -8.49 1.75
C ASP A 27 -9.54 -6.99 1.47
N TRP A 28 -8.84 -6.66 0.40
CA TRP A 28 -8.57 -5.27 0.02
C TRP A 28 -9.83 -4.44 -0.28
N GLY A 29 -10.96 -5.06 -0.62
CA GLY A 29 -12.22 -4.35 -0.79
C GLY A 29 -12.74 -3.87 0.55
N LEU A 30 -12.78 -4.77 1.53
CA LEU A 30 -13.15 -4.43 2.92
C LEU A 30 -12.18 -3.43 3.55
N VAL A 31 -10.87 -3.56 3.28
CA VAL A 31 -9.87 -2.59 3.71
C VAL A 31 -10.21 -1.22 3.14
N LEU A 32 -10.46 -1.13 1.83
CA LEU A 32 -10.77 0.14 1.17
C LEU A 32 -12.04 0.76 1.75
N ASP A 33 -13.11 -0.01 1.92
CA ASP A 33 -14.36 0.46 2.53
C ASP A 33 -14.12 1.03 3.93
N ARG A 34 -13.31 0.34 4.74
CA ARG A 34 -13.04 0.75 6.13
C ARG A 34 -12.18 2.01 6.22
N VAL A 35 -11.10 2.11 5.44
CA VAL A 35 -10.20 3.28 5.50
C VAL A 35 -10.81 4.52 4.82
N THR A 36 -11.90 4.34 4.06
CA THR A 36 -12.64 5.41 3.39
C THR A 36 -13.98 5.74 4.05
N GLU A 37 -14.36 5.05 5.12
CA GLU A 37 -15.62 5.27 5.84
C GLU A 37 -15.75 6.72 6.33
N GLY A 38 -16.87 7.38 5.97
CA GLY A 38 -17.12 8.78 6.30
C GLY A 38 -16.19 9.78 5.60
N ARG A 39 -15.50 9.35 4.53
CA ARG A 39 -14.52 10.15 3.77
C ARG A 39 -14.86 10.08 2.28
N ARG A 40 -14.40 11.07 1.52
CA ARG A 40 -14.52 11.07 0.05
C ARG A 40 -13.26 10.47 -0.55
N LEU A 41 -13.35 9.25 -1.08
CA LEU A 41 -12.24 8.64 -1.81
C LEU A 41 -11.90 9.48 -3.06
N VAL A 42 -10.68 10.01 -3.11
CA VAL A 42 -10.14 10.70 -4.30
C VAL A 42 -9.46 9.71 -5.22
N ARG A 43 -8.66 8.79 -4.65
CA ARG A 43 -7.94 7.77 -5.39
C ARG A 43 -7.52 6.62 -4.47
N ALA A 44 -7.60 5.39 -4.97
CA ALA A 44 -6.93 4.24 -4.42
C ALA A 44 -5.95 3.68 -5.46
N ILE A 45 -4.68 3.51 -5.11
CA ILE A 45 -3.63 2.99 -5.99
C ILE A 45 -2.90 1.85 -5.29
N ALA A 46 -2.77 0.72 -5.99
CA ALA A 46 -1.89 -0.37 -5.60
C ALA A 46 -0.69 -0.40 -6.53
N TYR A 47 0.51 -0.34 -5.95
CA TYR A 47 1.78 -0.40 -6.66
C TYR A 47 2.30 -1.82 -6.60
N SER A 48 2.33 -2.47 -7.76
CA SER A 48 2.46 -3.93 -7.88
C SER A 48 3.65 -4.29 -8.76
N PRO A 49 4.74 -4.77 -8.17
CA PRO A 49 5.81 -5.30 -8.98
C PRO A 49 5.36 -6.59 -9.67
N VAL A 50 5.73 -6.78 -10.93
CA VAL A 50 5.29 -7.90 -11.77
C VAL A 50 6.46 -8.54 -12.50
N HIS A 51 6.39 -9.85 -12.73
CA HIS A 51 7.21 -10.52 -13.73
C HIS A 51 6.87 -9.97 -15.12
N ASP A 52 7.89 -9.75 -15.93
CA ASP A 52 7.73 -9.29 -17.32
C ASP A 52 7.76 -10.45 -18.33
N ASP A 53 7.41 -11.65 -17.87
CA ASP A 53 7.29 -12.83 -18.73
C ASP A 53 6.02 -12.71 -19.59
N PRO A 54 6.13 -12.66 -20.93
CA PRO A 54 4.96 -12.58 -21.81
C PRO A 54 4.00 -13.77 -21.69
N GLY A 55 4.45 -14.92 -21.18
CA GLY A 55 3.63 -16.11 -20.98
C GLY A 55 2.80 -16.10 -19.68
N VAL A 56 3.00 -15.12 -18.80
CA VAL A 56 2.32 -15.04 -17.50
C VAL A 56 1.33 -13.87 -17.51
N SER A 57 0.04 -14.16 -17.31
CA SER A 57 -0.97 -13.11 -17.19
C SER A 57 -0.64 -12.17 -16.03
N ARG A 58 -0.66 -10.85 -16.29
CA ARG A 58 -0.44 -9.83 -15.25
C ARG A 58 -1.51 -9.90 -14.15
N GLU A 59 -2.73 -10.25 -14.52
CA GLU A 59 -3.88 -10.31 -13.60
C GLU A 59 -3.75 -11.42 -12.56
N THR A 60 -3.10 -12.53 -12.92
CA THR A 60 -2.88 -13.67 -12.01
C THR A 60 -1.63 -13.49 -11.15
N GLN A 61 -0.90 -12.39 -11.30
CA GLN A 61 0.30 -12.17 -10.50
C GLN A 61 -0.07 -11.79 -9.07
N ARG A 62 0.64 -12.38 -8.12
CA ARG A 62 0.33 -12.34 -6.69
C ARG A 62 0.20 -10.95 -6.06
N PHE A 63 0.81 -9.93 -6.65
CA PHE A 63 0.77 -8.54 -6.16
C PHE A 63 -0.29 -7.69 -6.88
N VAL A 64 -0.93 -8.24 -7.92
CA VAL A 64 -1.99 -7.62 -8.73
C VAL A 64 -3.34 -8.22 -8.38
N GLU A 65 -3.45 -9.54 -8.40
CA GLU A 65 -4.68 -10.31 -8.15
C GLU A 65 -5.46 -9.82 -6.91
N PRO A 66 -4.84 -9.51 -5.75
CA PRO A 66 -5.57 -9.10 -4.57
C PRO A 66 -6.35 -7.79 -4.71
N PHE A 67 -6.09 -6.97 -5.74
CA PHE A 67 -6.68 -5.65 -5.94
C PHE A 67 -7.68 -5.58 -7.11
N LEU A 68 -7.73 -6.62 -7.96
CA LEU A 68 -8.59 -6.64 -9.15
C LEU A 68 -10.06 -6.54 -8.76
N GLY A 69 -10.78 -5.61 -9.41
CA GLY A 69 -12.21 -5.39 -9.16
C GLY A 69 -12.55 -4.75 -7.81
N LYS A 70 -11.57 -4.33 -7.01
CA LYS A 70 -11.78 -3.80 -5.64
C LYS A 70 -11.64 -2.29 -5.51
N GLY A 71 -11.79 -1.56 -6.61
CA GLY A 71 -11.74 -0.09 -6.62
C GLY A 71 -10.34 0.53 -6.66
N PHE A 72 -9.29 -0.27 -6.82
CA PHE A 72 -7.92 0.21 -6.95
C PHE A 72 -7.52 0.41 -8.42
N LYS A 73 -6.82 1.52 -8.70
CA LYS A 73 -5.95 1.59 -9.87
C LYS A 73 -4.69 0.79 -9.58
N ILE A 74 -4.31 -0.12 -10.48
CA ILE A 74 -3.10 -0.92 -10.31
C ILE A 74 -2.00 -0.31 -11.18
N VAL A 75 -0.88 0.07 -10.55
CA VAL A 75 0.34 0.54 -11.21
C VAL A 75 1.34 -0.61 -11.17
N THR A 76 1.80 -1.07 -12.33
CA THR A 76 2.73 -2.21 -12.40
C THR A 76 4.14 -1.79 -12.75
N LYS A 77 5.13 -2.46 -12.14
CA LYS A 77 6.56 -2.24 -12.41
C LYS A 77 7.28 -3.59 -12.60
N PRO A 78 8.05 -3.80 -13.66
CA PRO A 78 8.81 -5.04 -13.83
C PRO A 78 9.76 -5.31 -12.66
N LEU A 79 9.73 -6.53 -12.13
CA LEU A 79 10.71 -7.06 -11.18
C LEU A 79 12.09 -7.06 -11.84
N LYS A 80 13.07 -6.39 -11.22
CA LYS A 80 14.45 -6.41 -11.70
C LYS A 80 15.20 -7.57 -11.04
N ARG A 81 15.89 -8.36 -11.86
CA ARG A 81 16.88 -9.34 -11.38
C ARG A 81 18.22 -8.62 -11.29
N PHE A 82 18.81 -8.63 -10.10
CA PHE A 82 20.13 -8.09 -9.85
C PHE A 82 21.20 -9.16 -10.06
N ALA A 83 22.45 -8.72 -10.27
CA ALA A 83 23.58 -9.60 -10.56
C ALA A 83 23.89 -10.59 -9.42
N ASP A 84 23.45 -10.28 -8.20
CA ASP A 84 23.53 -11.14 -7.01
C ASP A 84 22.43 -12.22 -6.96
N GLY A 85 21.59 -12.31 -8.00
CA GLY A 85 20.44 -13.23 -8.07
C GLY A 85 19.22 -12.75 -7.29
N SER A 86 19.29 -11.61 -6.59
CA SER A 86 18.14 -11.05 -5.90
C SER A 86 17.14 -10.48 -6.92
N ILE A 87 15.86 -10.64 -6.63
CA ILE A 87 14.78 -10.05 -7.41
C ILE A 87 14.16 -8.95 -6.56
N LYS A 88 14.31 -7.69 -6.98
CA LYS A 88 13.68 -6.55 -6.33
C LYS A 88 13.05 -5.65 -7.38
N ALA A 89 11.81 -5.23 -7.13
CA ALA A 89 11.33 -3.98 -7.68
C ALA A 89 10.82 -3.16 -6.51
N ASN A 90 11.51 -2.05 -6.28
CA ASN A 90 11.07 -1.03 -5.37
C ASN A 90 10.14 -0.10 -6.17
N VAL A 91 8.89 0.04 -5.70
CA VAL A 91 7.85 0.91 -6.27
C VAL A 91 7.72 2.21 -5.47
N ASP A 92 8.59 2.42 -4.49
CA ASP A 92 8.53 3.45 -3.48
C ASP A 92 8.73 4.84 -4.09
N ILE A 93 9.55 4.94 -5.14
CA ILE A 93 9.74 6.20 -5.87
C ILE A 93 8.45 6.63 -6.55
N GLU A 94 7.83 5.74 -7.34
CA GLU A 94 6.56 6.03 -8.02
C GLU A 94 5.46 6.33 -7.00
N LEU A 95 5.38 5.54 -5.93
CA LEU A 95 4.44 5.74 -4.85
C LEU A 95 4.65 7.12 -4.20
N ALA A 96 5.86 7.46 -3.79
CA ALA A 96 6.15 8.72 -3.11
C ALA A 96 5.86 9.94 -4.00
N LEU A 97 6.25 9.87 -5.28
CA LEU A 97 5.98 10.94 -6.25
C LEU A 97 4.48 11.14 -6.47
N ASP A 98 3.73 10.05 -6.67
CA ASP A 98 2.28 10.12 -6.86
C ASP A 98 1.58 10.67 -5.60
N VAL A 99 2.00 10.27 -4.40
CA VAL A 99 1.40 10.80 -3.15
C VAL A 99 1.69 12.29 -2.99
N ILE A 100 2.94 12.73 -3.20
CA ILE A 100 3.34 14.15 -3.09
C ILE A 100 2.62 15.01 -4.13
N THR A 101 2.55 14.56 -5.38
CA THR A 101 1.88 15.31 -6.45
C THR A 101 0.37 15.38 -6.26
N MET A 102 -0.22 14.43 -5.52
CA MET A 102 -1.62 14.44 -5.16
C MET A 102 -1.93 15.21 -3.86
N ALA A 103 -0.92 15.59 -3.07
CA ALA A 103 -1.09 16.14 -1.72
C ALA A 103 -2.13 17.27 -1.65
N ASP A 104 -2.07 18.25 -2.57
CA ASP A 104 -2.97 19.42 -2.58
C ASP A 104 -4.46 19.08 -2.82
N ARG A 105 -4.75 17.83 -3.20
CA ARG A 105 -6.10 17.32 -3.46
C ARG A 105 -6.62 16.42 -2.34
N LEU A 106 -5.80 16.16 -1.33
CA LEU A 106 -6.10 15.27 -0.21
C LEU A 106 -6.23 16.09 1.08
N ASP A 107 -6.94 15.51 2.04
CA ASP A 107 -6.92 15.91 3.44
C ASP A 107 -6.29 14.80 4.29
N VAL A 108 -6.39 13.54 3.82
CA VAL A 108 -5.83 12.33 4.45
C VAL A 108 -5.12 11.47 3.40
N ALA A 109 -3.93 10.96 3.72
CA ALA A 109 -3.23 9.95 2.95
C ALA A 109 -3.10 8.66 3.78
N VAL A 110 -3.63 7.56 3.27
CA VAL A 110 -3.46 6.23 3.84
C VAL A 110 -2.32 5.54 3.10
N LEU A 111 -1.22 5.28 3.79
CA LEU A 111 -0.05 4.56 3.27
C LEU A 111 -0.10 3.13 3.79
N ALA A 112 -0.41 2.16 2.93
CA ALA A 112 -0.35 0.75 3.28
C ALA A 112 1.04 0.20 2.96
N SER A 113 1.93 0.24 3.95
CA SER A 113 3.29 -0.31 3.89
C SER A 113 3.85 -0.49 5.30
N GLY A 114 4.82 -1.39 5.43
CA GLY A 114 5.66 -1.58 6.60
C GLY A 114 7.04 -0.92 6.51
N ASP A 115 7.37 -0.29 5.39
CA ASP A 115 8.73 0.19 5.10
C ASP A 115 9.11 1.48 5.86
N GLY A 116 10.19 1.41 6.64
CA GLY A 116 10.71 2.54 7.40
C GLY A 116 11.20 3.70 6.54
N ASP A 117 11.53 3.45 5.27
CA ASP A 117 12.03 4.47 4.34
C ASP A 117 10.95 5.51 3.96
N PHE A 118 9.67 5.18 4.16
CA PHE A 118 8.57 6.13 3.99
C PHE A 118 8.45 7.17 5.11
N GLN A 119 9.24 7.10 6.19
CA GLN A 119 9.16 8.09 7.27
C GLN A 119 9.25 9.53 6.74
N HIS A 120 10.21 9.82 5.87
CA HIS A 120 10.37 11.18 5.37
C HIS A 120 9.21 11.62 4.48
N LEU A 121 8.59 10.70 3.73
CA LEU A 121 7.36 10.97 2.98
C LEU A 121 6.23 11.40 3.93
N VAL A 122 6.07 10.70 5.06
CA VAL A 122 5.08 11.06 6.09
C VAL A 122 5.29 12.49 6.59
N GLU A 123 6.51 12.83 6.98
CA GLU A 123 6.87 14.16 7.49
C GLU A 123 6.60 15.27 6.45
N VAL A 124 6.93 15.02 5.18
CA VAL A 124 6.67 15.97 4.08
C VAL A 124 5.17 16.19 3.90
N LEU A 125 4.35 15.15 3.93
CA LEU A 125 2.89 15.28 3.79
C LEU A 125 2.26 16.03 4.97
N GLN A 126 2.70 15.74 6.19
CA GLN A 126 2.26 16.44 7.40
C GLN A 126 2.63 17.93 7.36
N SER A 127 3.82 18.28 6.85
CA SER A 127 4.23 19.68 6.66
C SER A 127 3.31 20.45 5.69
N ARG A 128 2.59 19.73 4.82
CA ARG A 128 1.59 20.27 3.89
C ARG A 128 0.17 20.25 4.46
N GLY A 129 0.01 19.90 5.74
CA GLY A 129 -1.28 19.81 6.42
C GLY A 129 -2.08 18.54 6.11
N ILE A 130 -1.45 17.53 5.50
CA ILE A 130 -2.09 16.25 5.21
C ILE A 130 -1.94 15.33 6.41
N ARG A 131 -3.05 14.80 6.92
CA ARG A 131 -3.03 13.74 7.92
C ARG A 131 -2.57 12.43 7.27
N VAL A 132 -1.59 11.76 7.85
CA VAL A 132 -1.04 10.52 7.31
C VAL A 132 -1.39 9.34 8.23
N GLU A 133 -2.04 8.35 7.66
CA GLU A 133 -2.42 7.12 8.33
C GLU A 133 -1.62 5.97 7.73
N VAL A 134 -0.88 5.22 8.55
CA VAL A 134 -0.12 4.06 8.10
C VAL A 134 -0.92 2.80 8.38
N ALA A 135 -1.21 2.03 7.33
CA ALA A 135 -1.88 0.74 7.43
C ALA A 135 -0.87 -0.40 7.23
N GLY A 136 -0.84 -1.38 8.13
CA GLY A 136 0.08 -2.50 8.01
C GLY A 136 -0.19 -3.63 8.98
N LEU A 137 0.73 -4.60 9.05
CA LEU A 137 0.56 -5.85 9.80
C LEU A 137 1.46 -5.91 11.03
N GLY A 138 0.94 -5.51 12.18
CA GLY A 138 1.58 -5.59 13.48
C GLY A 138 3.08 -5.34 13.45
N GLN A 139 3.85 -6.34 13.88
CA GLN A 139 5.31 -6.25 14.02
C GLN A 139 6.08 -6.11 12.70
N SER A 140 5.43 -6.26 11.54
CA SER A 140 6.10 -6.08 10.23
C SER A 140 6.31 -4.62 9.83
N VAL A 141 5.67 -3.69 10.53
CA VAL A 141 5.78 -2.25 10.24
C VAL A 141 6.88 -1.64 11.08
N ALA A 142 7.81 -0.96 10.42
CA ALA A 142 8.95 -0.32 11.05
C ALA A 142 8.51 0.67 12.14
N GLY A 143 9.19 0.62 13.29
CA GLY A 143 8.81 1.41 14.45
C GLY A 143 8.92 2.92 14.22
N ASN A 144 9.85 3.37 13.38
CA ASN A 144 9.99 4.77 12.99
C ASN A 144 8.81 5.25 12.14
N LEU A 145 8.39 4.47 11.13
CA LEU A 145 7.22 4.77 10.31
C LEU A 145 5.95 4.87 11.17
N LYS A 146 5.74 3.91 12.08
CA LYS A 146 4.61 3.92 13.03
C LYS A 146 4.55 5.17 13.89
N ARG A 147 5.70 5.64 14.39
CA ARG A 147 5.78 6.84 15.23
C ARG A 147 5.61 8.13 14.45
N ALA A 148 6.01 8.15 13.19
CA ALA A 148 5.84 9.33 12.33
C ALA A 148 4.38 9.53 11.89
N ALA A 149 3.62 8.45 11.72
CA ALA A 149 2.22 8.51 11.31
C ALA A 149 1.32 9.18 12.36
N ASP A 150 0.30 9.92 11.91
CA ASP A 150 -0.74 10.47 12.79
C ASP A 150 -1.62 9.36 13.38
N GLN A 151 -1.80 8.27 12.62
CA GLN A 151 -2.53 7.10 13.06
C GLN A 151 -1.94 5.84 12.44
N TYR A 152 -1.86 4.78 13.25
CA TYR A 152 -1.60 3.43 12.78
C TYR A 152 -2.91 2.63 12.65
N ILE A 153 -3.08 1.92 11.54
CA ILE A 153 -4.23 1.07 11.24
C ILE A 153 -3.73 -0.37 11.09
N GLU A 154 -4.14 -1.23 12.00
CA GLU A 154 -3.85 -2.67 11.89
C GLU A 154 -4.70 -3.29 10.79
N LEU A 155 -4.04 -3.97 9.84
CA LEU A 155 -4.70 -4.75 8.78
C LEU A 155 -5.17 -6.11 9.31
N ASP A 156 -6.12 -6.09 10.25
CA ASP A 156 -6.77 -7.30 10.78
C ASP A 156 -8.14 -7.60 10.13
N PHE A 157 -8.29 -7.23 8.86
CA PHE A 157 -9.55 -7.44 8.13
C PHE A 157 -9.56 -8.83 7.48
N ALA A 158 -9.55 -9.87 8.32
CA ALA A 158 -9.84 -11.21 7.86
C ALA A 158 -11.31 -11.28 7.39
N GLN A 159 -11.59 -11.99 6.30
CA GLN A 159 -12.96 -12.29 5.89
C GLN A 159 -13.76 -12.83 7.09
N LYS A 160 -14.94 -12.26 7.36
CA LYS A 160 -15.94 -13.00 8.12
C LYS A 160 -16.18 -14.30 7.34
N LYS A 161 -15.93 -15.45 7.97
CA LYS A 161 -16.45 -16.71 7.46
C LYS A 161 -17.96 -16.51 7.29
N LYS A 162 -18.44 -16.65 6.04
CA LYS A 162 -19.87 -16.88 5.81
C LYS A 162 -20.26 -18.22 6.41
#